data_AF-A0A2A4SY76-F1
#
_entry.id   AF-A0A2A4SY76-F1
#
_cell.length_a   1.000
_cell.length_b   1.000
_cell.length_c   1.000
_cell.angle_alpha   90.00
_cell.angle_beta   90.00
_cell.angle_gamma   90.00
#
_symmetry.space_group_name_H-M   'P 1'
#
loop_
_entity.id
_entity.type
_entity.pdbx_description
1 polymer ?
#
loop_
_entity_poly.entity_id
_entity_poly.type
_entity_poly.pdbx_seq_one_letter_code
_entity_poly.pdbx_strand_id
1 'polypeptide(L)'
;MNDLIFASATAIAKSIKAREVSCVRMLDLYLERVERHNPKINAIIALNIDPAKKRALEADQALDRGENWGPLHGVPMTIKDAFEVTGMPTTSGSEDLKHYM
;
A
#
# COMPACT_ATOMS: atom_id res chain seq x y z
N MET A 1 -14.50 9.35 7.98
CA MET A 1 -13.09 8.99 7.69
C MET A 1 -12.66 7.69 8.35
N ASN A 2 -12.99 7.42 9.63
CA ASN A 2 -12.70 6.13 10.26
C ASN A 2 -13.26 4.92 9.48
N ASP A 3 -14.38 5.05 8.78
CA ASP A 3 -14.94 3.94 7.99
C ASP A 3 -14.07 3.53 6.80
N LEU A 4 -13.31 4.45 6.21
CA LEU A 4 -12.61 4.17 4.94
C LEU A 4 -11.40 3.24 5.14
N ILE A 5 -10.68 3.39 6.25
CA ILE A 5 -9.54 2.52 6.61
C ILE A 5 -9.97 1.09 6.98
N PHE A 6 -11.24 0.89 7.30
CA PHE A 6 -11.85 -0.42 7.57
C PHE A 6 -12.73 -0.91 6.42
N ALA A 7 -12.83 -0.14 5.34
CA ALA A 7 -13.60 -0.53 4.17
C ALA A 7 -12.94 -1.71 3.44
N SER A 8 -13.73 -2.46 2.68
CA SER A 8 -13.19 -3.51 1.82
C SER A 8 -12.31 -2.91 0.72
N ALA A 9 -11.37 -3.70 0.19
CA ALA A 9 -10.55 -3.27 -0.96
C ALA A 9 -11.42 -2.83 -2.15
N THR A 10 -12.56 -3.49 -2.38
CA THR A 10 -13.51 -3.13 -3.44
C THR A 10 -14.22 -1.80 -3.16
N ALA A 11 -14.52 -1.48 -1.91
CA ALA A 11 -15.10 -0.18 -1.53
C ALA A 11 -14.07 0.94 -1.68
N ILE A 12 -12.81 0.70 -1.25
CA ILE A 12 -11.71 1.65 -1.44
C ILE A 12 -11.48 1.91 -2.94
N ALA A 13 -11.38 0.86 -3.76
CA ALA A 13 -11.23 1.00 -5.21
C ALA A 13 -12.38 1.81 -5.84
N LYS A 14 -13.62 1.58 -5.38
CA LYS A 14 -14.79 2.35 -5.82
C LYS A 14 -14.68 3.82 -5.45
N SER A 15 -14.31 4.14 -4.21
CA SER A 15 -14.14 5.53 -3.76
C SER A 15 -12.99 6.25 -4.47
N ILE A 16 -11.88 5.56 -4.75
CA ILE A 16 -10.77 6.08 -5.57
C ILE A 16 -11.27 6.42 -6.97
N LYS A 17 -11.96 5.46 -7.63
CA LYS A 17 -12.50 5.66 -8.99
C LYS A 17 -13.54 6.78 -9.04
N ALA A 18 -14.31 6.96 -7.98
CA ALA A 18 -15.29 8.04 -7.83
C ALA A 18 -14.65 9.39 -7.43
N ARG A 19 -13.32 9.43 -7.23
CA ARG A 19 -12.57 10.62 -6.77
C ARG A 19 -13.01 11.15 -5.40
N GLU A 20 -13.58 10.29 -4.58
CA GLU A 20 -13.97 10.61 -3.19
C GLU A 20 -12.75 10.62 -2.27
N VAL A 21 -11.70 9.88 -2.63
CA VAL A 21 -10.39 9.85 -1.98
C VAL A 21 -9.32 9.67 -3.05
N SER A 22 -8.15 10.28 -2.87
CA SER A 22 -7.00 10.02 -3.75
C SER A 22 -6.22 8.79 -3.31
N CYS A 23 -5.49 8.17 -4.23
CA CYS A 23 -4.58 7.05 -3.95
C CYS A 23 -3.51 7.48 -2.94
N VAL A 24 -2.94 8.68 -3.10
CA VAL A 24 -1.97 9.26 -2.15
C VAL A 24 -2.59 9.38 -0.76
N ARG A 25 -3.81 9.92 -0.64
CA ARG A 25 -4.46 10.07 0.66
C ARG A 25 -4.75 8.72 1.30
N MET A 26 -5.16 7.72 0.52
CA MET A 26 -5.41 6.38 1.05
C MET A 26 -4.13 5.71 1.55
N LEU A 27 -3.01 5.87 0.82
CA LEU A 27 -1.70 5.39 1.28
C LEU A 27 -1.27 6.06 2.58
N ASP A 28 -1.37 7.39 2.67
CA ASP A 28 -0.99 8.13 3.88
C ASP A 28 -1.82 7.68 5.09
N LEU A 29 -3.14 7.47 4.93
CA LEU A 29 -3.99 6.95 6.00
C LEU A 29 -3.55 5.58 6.52
N TYR A 30 -3.05 4.69 5.65
CA TYR A 30 -2.53 3.40 6.09
C TYR A 30 -1.13 3.50 6.71
N LEU A 31 -0.26 4.38 6.20
CA LEU A 31 1.05 4.64 6.80
C LEU A 31 0.91 5.20 8.22
N GLU A 32 -0.02 6.14 8.46
CA GLU A 32 -0.34 6.66 9.79
C GLU A 32 -0.77 5.53 10.76
N ARG A 33 -1.47 4.50 10.26
CA ARG A 33 -1.86 3.33 11.06
C ARG A 33 -0.68 2.41 11.36
N VAL A 34 0.20 2.19 10.38
CA VAL A 34 1.42 1.42 10.57
C VAL A 34 2.26 2.08 11.66
N GLU A 35 2.49 3.39 11.57
CA GLU A 35 3.22 4.14 12.59
C GLU A 35 2.58 4.01 13.98
N ARG A 36 1.26 4.16 14.08
CA ARG A 36 0.54 4.11 15.35
C ARG A 36 0.50 2.72 15.99
N HIS A 37 0.36 1.65 15.19
CA HIS A 37 -0.01 0.33 15.70
C HIS A 37 1.08 -0.73 15.53
N ASN A 38 1.91 -0.65 14.50
CA ASN A 38 2.92 -1.67 14.22
C ASN A 38 3.97 -1.84 15.34
N PRO A 39 4.36 -0.81 16.12
CA PRO A 39 5.30 -1.01 17.23
C PRO A 39 4.83 -2.03 18.29
N LYS A 40 3.50 -2.23 18.43
CA LYS A 40 2.92 -3.22 19.34
C LYS A 40 2.58 -4.55 18.67
N ILE A 41 2.22 -4.52 17.38
CA ILE A 41 1.75 -5.71 16.64
C ILE A 41 2.91 -6.46 15.97
N ASN A 42 3.92 -5.72 15.50
CA ASN A 42 5.07 -6.23 14.74
C ASN A 42 4.66 -7.05 13.50
N ALA A 43 3.71 -6.54 12.70
CA ALA A 43 3.22 -7.20 11.48
C ALA A 43 3.97 -6.79 10.21
N ILE A 44 4.51 -5.57 10.17
CA ILE A 44 5.25 -5.02 9.03
C ILE A 44 6.74 -4.98 9.37
N ILE A 45 7.55 -5.72 8.62
CA ILE A 45 9.00 -5.85 8.87
C ILE A 45 9.84 -4.94 7.96
N ALA A 46 9.29 -4.50 6.83
CA ALA A 46 9.95 -3.66 5.85
C ALA A 46 8.93 -2.72 5.20
N LEU A 47 9.37 -1.51 4.85
CA LEU A 47 8.53 -0.48 4.25
C LEU A 47 9.15 0.03 2.96
N ASN A 48 8.32 0.30 1.96
CA ASN A 48 8.72 0.80 0.65
C ASN A 48 8.08 2.16 0.36
N ILE A 49 8.30 3.13 1.26
CA ILE A 49 7.50 4.36 1.35
C ILE A 49 7.62 5.21 0.10
N ASP A 50 8.85 5.54 -0.34
CA ASP A 50 9.03 6.48 -1.45
C ASP A 50 8.51 5.90 -2.78
N PRO A 51 8.82 4.64 -3.15
CA PRO A 51 8.21 4.01 -4.33
C PRO A 51 6.69 3.88 -4.21
N ALA A 52 6.14 3.58 -3.02
CA ALA A 52 4.69 3.51 -2.83
C ALA A 52 4.03 4.88 -3.03
N LYS A 53 4.60 5.97 -2.47
CA LYS A 53 4.09 7.34 -2.65
C LYS A 53 4.16 7.79 -4.11
N LYS A 54 5.27 7.50 -4.79
CA LYS A 54 5.41 7.76 -6.22
C LYS A 54 4.34 7.00 -7.02
N ARG A 55 4.14 5.72 -6.73
CA ARG A 55 3.16 4.88 -7.43
C ARG A 55 1.71 5.33 -7.20
N ALA A 56 1.39 5.77 -5.99
CA ALA A 56 0.09 6.34 -5.66
C ALA A 56 -0.17 7.64 -6.44
N LEU A 57 0.83 8.53 -6.53
CA LEU A 57 0.72 9.75 -7.34
C LEU A 57 0.52 9.44 -8.83
N GLU A 58 1.26 8.46 -9.37
CA GLU A 58 1.09 8.01 -10.76
C GLU A 58 -0.33 7.48 -11.02
N ALA A 59 -0.93 6.80 -10.03
CA ALA A 59 -2.30 6.28 -10.12
C ALA A 59 -3.33 7.42 -10.14
N ASP A 60 -3.19 8.41 -9.26
CA ASP A 60 -4.03 9.61 -9.27
C ASP A 60 -3.94 10.34 -10.63
N GLN A 61 -2.72 10.52 -11.14
CA GLN A 61 -2.49 11.14 -12.45
C GLN A 61 -3.04 10.30 -13.61
N ALA A 62 -3.02 8.97 -13.50
CA ALA A 62 -3.63 8.08 -14.49
C ALA A 62 -5.14 8.29 -14.56
N LEU A 63 -5.82 8.40 -13.42
CA LEU A 63 -7.24 8.74 -13.39
C LEU A 63 -7.53 10.11 -14.01
N ASP A 64 -6.65 11.10 -13.82
CA ASP A 64 -6.76 12.42 -14.47
C ASP A 64 -6.69 12.35 -16.00
N ARG A 65 -5.96 11.37 -16.53
CA ARG A 65 -5.92 11.06 -17.97
C ARG A 65 -7.03 10.13 -18.43
N GLY A 66 -7.94 9.71 -17.54
CA GLY A 66 -9.00 8.74 -17.84
C GLY A 66 -8.51 7.29 -17.95
N GLU A 67 -7.28 7.00 -17.53
CA GLU A 67 -6.70 5.65 -17.53
C GLU A 67 -7.15 4.85 -16.30
N ASN A 68 -7.38 3.56 -16.49
CA ASN A 68 -7.68 2.64 -15.40
C ASN A 68 -6.81 1.38 -15.47
N TRP A 69 -5.93 1.20 -14.48
CA TRP A 69 -5.03 0.05 -14.36
C TRP A 69 -5.69 -1.26 -13.89
N GLY A 70 -7.00 -1.26 -13.61
CA GLY A 70 -7.76 -2.46 -13.31
C GLY A 70 -8.62 -2.38 -12.05
N PRO A 71 -9.17 -3.51 -11.58
CA PRO A 71 -10.15 -3.55 -10.49
C PRO A 71 -9.67 -2.98 -9.14
N LEU A 72 -8.36 -2.96 -8.89
CA LEU A 72 -7.74 -2.47 -7.66
C LEU A 72 -6.86 -1.24 -7.90
N HIS A 73 -7.21 -0.41 -8.89
CA HIS A 73 -6.49 0.83 -9.19
C HIS A 73 -6.19 1.63 -7.92
N GLY A 74 -4.91 1.82 -7.60
CA GLY A 74 -4.45 2.68 -6.51
C GLY A 74 -4.71 2.16 -5.09
N VAL A 75 -5.24 0.94 -4.91
CA VAL A 75 -5.51 0.38 -3.58
C VAL A 75 -4.19 0.00 -2.89
N PRO A 76 -3.88 0.55 -1.69
CA PRO A 76 -2.67 0.17 -0.95
C PRO A 76 -2.71 -1.28 -0.48
N MET A 77 -1.58 -1.96 -0.50
CA MET A 77 -1.46 -3.34 -0.03
C MET A 77 -0.07 -3.65 0.54
N THR A 78 0.02 -4.74 1.27
CA THR A 78 1.28 -5.34 1.76
C THR A 78 1.50 -6.68 1.08
N ILE A 79 2.76 -7.10 1.00
CA ILE A 79 3.15 -8.43 0.51
C ILE A 79 3.72 -9.22 1.68
N LYS A 80 3.38 -10.52 1.76
CA LYS A 80 3.97 -11.41 2.76
C LYS A 80 5.45 -11.54 2.47
N ASP A 81 6.29 -11.41 3.50
CA ASP A 81 7.74 -11.66 3.44
C ASP A 81 8.04 -13.15 3.23
N ALA A 82 7.70 -13.64 2.06
CA ALA A 82 7.93 -14.98 1.51
C ALA A 82 7.86 -14.93 -0.04
N PHE A 83 7.59 -13.75 -0.60
CA PHE A 83 7.51 -13.48 -2.03
C PHE A 83 8.42 -12.30 -2.34
N GLU A 84 9.22 -12.44 -3.38
CA GLU A 84 10.16 -11.41 -3.78
C GLU A 84 9.45 -10.18 -4.33
N VAL A 85 9.92 -9.01 -3.89
CA VAL A 85 9.51 -7.71 -4.43
C VAL A 85 10.77 -6.97 -4.82
N THR A 86 10.89 -6.61 -6.10
CA THR A 86 12.08 -5.91 -6.61
C THR A 86 12.42 -4.69 -5.77
N GLY A 87 13.65 -4.66 -5.24
CA GLY A 87 14.16 -3.55 -4.41
C GLY A 87 13.73 -3.60 -2.94
N MET A 88 13.18 -4.71 -2.46
CA MET A 88 12.85 -4.94 -1.05
C MET A 88 13.49 -6.23 -0.54
N PRO A 89 13.81 -6.33 0.76
CA PRO A 89 14.30 -7.58 1.35
C PRO A 89 13.22 -8.67 1.30
N THR A 90 13.66 -9.92 1.19
CA THR A 90 12.80 -11.10 1.34
C THR A 90 13.44 -12.10 2.30
N THR A 91 13.09 -12.04 3.58
CA THR A 91 13.72 -12.84 4.63
C THR A 91 13.03 -14.17 4.87
N SER A 92 11.80 -14.36 4.37
CA SER A 92 11.02 -15.59 4.59
C SER A 92 10.86 -15.96 6.07
N GLY A 93 11.00 -14.99 6.99
CA GLY A 93 11.06 -15.22 8.43
C GLY A 93 12.25 -16.06 8.92
N SER A 94 13.33 -16.15 8.15
CA SER A 94 14.55 -16.91 8.49
C SER A 94 15.74 -15.98 8.71
N GLU A 95 16.52 -16.21 9.77
CA GLU A 95 17.74 -15.42 10.05
C GLU A 95 18.78 -15.59 8.93
N ASP A 96 18.86 -16.77 8.31
CA ASP A 96 19.81 -17.05 7.21
C ASP A 96 19.54 -16.18 5.97
N LEU A 97 18.31 -15.67 5.83
CA LEU A 97 17.88 -14.84 4.71
C LEU A 97 17.72 -13.37 5.08
N LYS A 98 18.18 -12.94 6.26
CA LYS A 98 18.05 -11.55 6.74
C LYS A 98 18.59 -10.48 5.79
N HIS A 99 19.55 -10.84 4.93
CA HIS A 99 20.19 -9.94 3.97
C HIS A 99 19.85 -10.27 2.51
N TYR A 100 18.87 -11.14 2.27
CA TYR A 100 18.41 -11.48 0.93
C TYR A 100 17.54 -10.36 0.36
N MET A 101 17.78 -10.00 -0.91
CA MET A 101 17.21 -8.85 -1.62
C MET A 101 16.74 -9.24 -3.01
#